data_AF-A0AAN6KDC0-F1
#
_entry.id   AF-A0AAN6KDC0-F1
#
_cell.length_a   1.000
_cell.length_b   1.000
_cell.length_c   1.000
_cell.angle_alpha   90.00
_cell.angle_beta   90.00
_cell.angle_gamma   90.00
#
_symmetry.space_group_name_H-M   'P 1'
#
loop_
_entity.id
_entity.type
_entity.pdbx_description
1 polymer ?
#
loop_
_entity_poly.entity_id
_entity_poly.type
_entity_poly.pdbx_seq_one_letter_code
_entity_poly.pdbx_strand_id
1 'polypeptide(L)'
;MDQTRALNALAPYVALAKSANSSRAAADLVTQATSANNTYVFAELLQQPNVQALAGQEQYGAFHELLKVFAWGTWESYKATQGLPPLSDVQATKLRLLSLLTIAAQKPSTTAIETNLSYTALCARLDLESPIDLEHLVTQAIYNDLISATLNPAAQTVVITSVAPLRDLAPGSVADMIAELSAWSGRCDGVLADLEQEIAKVKASAKRRHAREVKAEKQRAAAEGGEKSGLSGILNESKGGRTLRGLAKKGDEEIEYEDAMELDGGSGAGGLGGGGKKRSAGGGSGMSGALAGMMGKSSGNGGR
;
A
#
# COMPACT_ATOMS: atom_id res chain seq x y z
N MET A 1 8.61 19.35 -10.97
CA MET A 1 8.84 20.79 -11.29
C MET A 1 9.12 21.60 -10.02
N ASP A 2 8.64 21.13 -8.87
CA ASP A 2 8.57 21.91 -7.63
C ASP A 2 9.90 21.97 -6.87
N GLN A 3 10.69 20.90 -6.93
CA GLN A 3 12.05 20.89 -6.37
C GLN A 3 12.96 21.89 -7.10
N THR A 4 12.86 22.01 -8.42
CA THR A 4 13.63 22.99 -9.20
C THR A 4 13.25 24.43 -8.83
N ARG A 5 11.95 24.68 -8.58
CA ARG A 5 11.47 26.01 -8.10
C ARG A 5 12.04 26.35 -6.72
N ALA A 6 12.03 25.39 -5.80
CA ALA A 6 12.59 25.58 -4.46
C ALA A 6 14.11 25.79 -4.49
N LEU A 7 14.84 25.05 -5.34
CA LEU A 7 16.27 25.24 -5.54
C LEU A 7 16.60 26.60 -6.17
N ASN A 8 15.82 27.04 -7.16
CA ASN A 8 15.98 28.36 -7.76
C ASN A 8 15.70 29.50 -6.76
N ALA A 9 14.75 29.31 -5.85
CA ALA A 9 14.48 30.26 -4.78
C ALA A 9 15.62 30.34 -3.75
N LEU A 10 16.31 29.21 -3.51
CA LEU A 10 17.45 29.12 -2.60
C LEU A 10 18.77 29.67 -3.20
N ALA A 11 18.97 29.50 -4.52
CA ALA A 11 20.19 29.89 -5.22
C ALA A 11 20.73 31.31 -4.90
N PRO A 12 19.92 32.39 -4.86
CA PRO A 12 20.42 33.72 -4.51
C PRO A 12 20.95 33.78 -3.07
N TYR A 13 20.31 33.08 -2.13
CA TYR A 13 20.76 33.05 -0.73
C TYR A 13 22.06 32.26 -0.57
N VAL A 14 22.25 31.19 -1.34
CA VAL A 14 23.53 30.46 -1.36
C VAL A 14 24.65 31.32 -1.96
N ALA A 15 24.37 32.09 -3.02
CA ALA A 15 25.32 33.02 -3.59
C ALA A 15 25.72 34.13 -2.58
N LEU A 16 24.73 34.72 -1.91
CA LEU A 16 24.96 35.72 -0.87
C LEU A 16 25.72 35.15 0.32
N ALA A 17 25.47 33.89 0.69
CA ALA A 17 26.15 33.23 1.80
C ALA A 17 27.65 33.09 1.55
N LYS A 18 28.09 32.93 0.30
CA LYS A 18 29.53 32.90 -0.06
C LYS A 18 30.23 34.24 0.15
N SER A 19 29.50 35.35 -0.07
CA SER A 19 30.02 36.72 0.12
C SER A 19 29.76 37.29 1.53
N ALA A 20 28.98 36.59 2.37
CA ALA A 20 28.63 37.03 3.71
C ALA A 20 29.78 36.75 4.69
N ASN A 21 30.77 37.65 4.69
CA ASN A 21 31.99 37.50 5.50
C ASN A 21 31.81 37.94 6.97
N SER A 22 30.66 38.52 7.32
CA SER A 22 30.34 38.94 8.68
C SER A 22 29.27 38.05 9.31
N SER A 23 29.43 37.75 10.60
CA SER A 23 28.47 36.93 11.37
C SER A 23 27.07 37.53 11.37
N ARG A 24 26.97 38.87 11.41
CA ARG A 24 25.69 39.58 11.27
C ARG A 24 25.04 39.36 9.91
N ALA A 25 25.80 39.49 8.81
CA ALA A 25 25.24 39.28 7.47
C ALA A 25 24.77 37.84 7.27
N ALA A 26 25.47 36.86 7.85
CA ALA A 26 25.04 35.47 7.81
C ALA A 26 23.76 35.22 8.64
N ALA A 27 23.61 35.85 9.81
CA ALA A 27 22.37 35.78 10.60
C ALA A 27 21.18 36.46 9.91
N ASP A 28 21.40 37.63 9.29
CA ASP A 28 20.39 38.33 8.49
C ASP A 28 19.97 37.48 7.29
N LEU A 29 20.93 36.82 6.64
CA LEU A 29 20.66 35.91 5.53
C LEU A 29 19.83 34.70 5.96
N VAL A 30 20.13 34.08 7.11
CA VAL A 30 19.30 33.00 7.68
C VAL A 30 17.87 33.49 7.91
N THR A 31 17.70 34.69 8.45
CA THR A 31 16.38 35.29 8.68
C THR A 31 15.62 35.53 7.37
N GLN A 32 16.31 36.02 6.34
CA GLN A 32 15.73 36.23 5.01
C GLN A 32 15.37 34.91 4.32
N ALA A 33 16.27 33.92 4.33
CA ALA A 33 16.05 32.62 3.70
C ALA A 33 14.90 31.84 4.38
N THR A 34 14.83 31.88 5.71
CA THR A 34 13.72 31.26 6.46
C THR A 34 12.41 32.00 6.22
N SER A 35 12.40 33.31 5.99
CA SER A 35 11.19 34.06 5.64
C SER A 35 10.79 34.00 4.16
N ALA A 36 11.70 33.55 3.28
CA ALA A 36 11.47 33.55 1.84
C ALA A 36 10.42 32.52 1.41
N ASN A 37 9.51 32.95 0.54
CA ASN A 37 8.51 32.07 -0.06
C ASN A 37 9.18 31.03 -0.97
N ASN A 38 8.57 29.85 -1.10
CA ASN A 38 9.06 28.73 -1.93
C ASN A 38 10.44 28.15 -1.54
N THR A 39 11.09 28.63 -0.48
CA THR A 39 12.41 28.14 -0.03
C THR A 39 12.24 27.16 1.11
N TYR A 40 12.10 25.86 0.82
CA TYR A 40 11.85 24.83 1.85
C TYR A 40 13.06 23.94 2.15
N VAL A 41 14.10 24.05 1.33
CA VAL A 41 15.38 23.33 1.43
C VAL A 41 16.42 24.29 2.00
N PHE A 42 17.13 23.85 3.04
CA PHE A 42 18.12 24.63 3.76
C PHE A 42 19.45 23.89 3.96
N ALA A 43 19.55 22.61 3.59
CA ALA A 43 20.77 21.83 3.75
C ALA A 43 21.98 22.49 3.07
N GLU A 44 21.82 22.97 1.83
CA GLU A 44 22.88 23.65 1.07
C GLU A 44 23.35 24.95 1.74
N LEU A 45 22.44 25.65 2.41
CA LEU A 45 22.77 26.87 3.15
C LEU A 45 23.52 26.53 4.44
N LEU A 46 23.10 25.46 5.13
CA LEU A 46 23.73 24.98 6.37
C LEU A 46 25.12 24.39 6.14
N GLN A 47 25.40 23.90 4.92
CA GLN A 47 26.74 23.44 4.52
C GLN A 47 27.72 24.59 4.22
N GLN A 48 27.26 25.83 4.07
CA GLN A 48 28.15 26.95 3.80
C GLN A 48 29.05 27.25 5.00
N PRO A 49 30.37 27.43 4.81
CA PRO A 49 31.31 27.65 5.91
C PRO A 49 30.99 28.91 6.73
N ASN A 50 30.51 29.96 6.07
CA ASN A 50 30.12 31.22 6.72
C ASN A 50 28.92 31.06 7.66
N VAL A 51 28.00 30.13 7.34
CA VAL A 51 26.85 29.80 8.20
C VAL A 51 27.28 28.86 9.32
N GLN A 52 28.17 27.90 9.04
CA GLN A 52 28.72 27.02 10.08
C GLN A 52 29.54 27.78 11.12
N ALA A 53 30.26 28.83 10.72
CA ALA A 53 31.00 29.69 11.63
C ALA A 53 30.11 30.38 12.68
N LEU A 54 28.80 30.51 12.43
CA LEU A 54 27.85 31.06 13.41
C LEU A 54 27.70 30.17 14.64
N ALA A 55 27.87 28.84 14.52
CA ALA A 55 27.72 27.92 15.65
C ALA A 55 28.69 28.22 16.81
N GLY A 56 29.86 28.80 16.52
CA GLY A 56 30.87 29.14 17.52
C GLY A 56 30.69 30.53 18.16
N GLN A 57 29.68 31.30 17.77
CA GLN A 57 29.48 32.69 18.22
C GLN A 57 28.34 32.77 19.24
N GLU A 58 28.58 33.32 20.44
CA GLU A 58 27.54 33.43 21.48
C GLU A 58 26.34 34.28 21.05
N GLN A 59 26.55 35.32 20.24
CA GLN A 59 25.48 36.24 19.84
C GLN A 59 24.63 35.73 18.66
N TYR A 60 25.19 34.86 17.81
CA TYR A 60 24.53 34.43 16.56
C TYR A 60 24.39 32.91 16.43
N GLY A 61 24.89 32.13 17.38
CA GLY A 61 24.77 30.67 17.42
C GLY A 61 23.32 30.19 17.42
N ALA A 62 22.43 30.95 18.05
CA ALA A 62 21.00 30.66 18.06
C ALA A 62 20.36 30.67 16.66
N PHE A 63 20.88 31.48 15.71
CA PHE A 63 20.40 31.46 14.32
C PHE A 63 20.85 30.20 13.56
N HIS A 64 22.03 29.66 13.90
CA HIS A 64 22.46 28.37 13.36
C HIS A 64 21.55 27.25 13.87
N GLU A 65 21.22 27.23 15.16
CA GLU A 65 20.30 26.24 15.72
C GLU A 65 18.90 26.37 15.12
N LEU A 66 18.44 27.60 14.92
CA LEU A 66 17.19 27.87 14.21
C LEU A 66 17.20 27.26 12.81
N LEU A 67 18.27 27.45 12.03
CA LEU A 67 18.38 26.88 10.69
C LEU A 67 18.36 25.33 10.72
N LYS A 68 18.99 24.70 11.72
CA LYS A 68 18.91 23.25 11.93
C LYS A 68 17.46 22.80 12.16
N VAL A 69 16.70 23.53 12.98
CA VAL A 69 15.29 23.24 13.24
C VAL A 69 14.46 23.39 11.97
N PHE A 70 14.73 24.38 11.12
CA PHE A 70 14.05 24.51 9.83
C PHE A 70 14.42 23.42 8.82
N ALA A 71 15.67 22.94 8.84
CA ALA A 71 16.10 21.87 7.94
C ALA A 71 15.42 20.54 8.28
N TRP A 72 15.53 20.08 9.53
CA TRP A 72 15.08 18.73 9.92
C TRP A 72 14.21 18.67 11.18
N GLY A 73 14.01 19.76 11.91
CA GLY A 73 13.21 19.82 13.14
C GLY A 73 11.72 20.09 12.93
N THR A 74 10.93 20.01 14.00
CA THR A 74 9.48 20.30 13.99
C THR A 74 9.15 21.53 14.84
N TRP A 75 7.90 21.99 14.76
CA TRP A 75 7.35 23.04 15.63
C TRP A 75 7.56 22.74 17.12
N GLU A 76 7.38 21.48 17.50
CA GLU A 76 7.69 21.04 18.87
C GLU A 76 9.17 21.09 19.19
N SER A 77 10.04 20.78 18.22
CA SER A 77 11.49 20.91 18.41
C SER A 77 11.89 22.37 18.65
N TYR A 78 11.25 23.31 17.95
CA TYR A 78 11.42 24.74 18.17
C TYR A 78 10.98 25.13 19.59
N LYS A 79 9.81 24.69 20.05
CA LYS A 79 9.33 24.98 21.41
C LYS A 79 10.19 24.34 22.51
N ALA A 80 10.76 23.16 22.25
CA ALA A 80 11.59 22.44 23.21
C ALA A 80 12.99 23.07 23.37
N THR A 81 13.50 23.70 22.31
CA THR A 81 14.85 24.28 22.30
C THR A 81 14.81 25.69 22.91
N GLN A 82 15.48 25.87 24.06
CA GLN A 82 15.57 27.15 24.75
C GLN A 82 16.62 28.05 24.11
N GLY A 83 16.37 29.37 24.05
CA GLY A 83 17.35 30.35 23.57
C GLY A 83 17.32 30.66 22.07
N LEU A 84 16.31 30.17 21.34
CA LEU A 84 16.13 30.51 19.92
C LEU A 84 15.61 31.94 19.71
N PRO A 85 15.96 32.60 18.59
CA PRO A 85 15.43 33.92 18.26
C PRO A 85 13.91 33.87 18.03
N PRO A 86 13.17 34.94 18.36
CA PRO A 86 11.73 35.00 18.11
C PRO A 86 11.45 34.92 16.60
N LEU A 87 10.50 34.07 16.24
CA LEU A 87 10.05 33.88 14.85
C LEU A 87 9.12 35.02 14.41
N SER A 88 9.24 35.43 13.15
CA SER A 88 8.19 36.20 12.49
C SER A 88 6.98 35.33 12.15
N ASP A 89 5.81 35.94 11.96
CA ASP A 89 4.58 35.21 11.61
C ASP A 89 4.74 34.36 10.33
N VAL A 90 5.52 34.87 9.37
CA VAL A 90 5.83 34.17 8.12
C VAL A 90 6.70 32.94 8.38
N GLN A 91 7.74 33.08 9.22
CA GLN A 91 8.60 31.97 9.60
C GLN A 91 7.85 30.93 10.43
N ALA A 92 6.97 31.35 11.35
CA ALA A 92 6.16 30.46 12.16
C ALA A 92 5.21 29.63 11.31
N THR A 93 4.50 30.27 10.37
CA THR A 93 3.63 29.58 9.41
C THR A 93 4.42 28.58 8.56
N LYS A 94 5.61 28.96 8.10
CA LYS A 94 6.48 28.07 7.32
C LYS A 94 6.98 26.88 8.14
N LEU A 95 7.39 27.08 9.38
CA LEU A 95 7.81 25.99 10.25
C LEU A 95 6.65 25.03 10.54
N ARG A 96 5.43 25.54 10.69
CA ARG A 96 4.22 24.72 10.80
C ARG A 96 3.96 23.92 9.51
N LEU A 97 4.10 24.54 8.33
CA LEU A 97 4.00 23.84 7.03
C LEU A 97 5.05 22.73 6.89
N LEU A 98 6.30 23.01 7.23
CA LEU A 98 7.38 22.01 7.22
C LEU A 98 7.09 20.88 8.22
N SER A 99 6.58 21.23 9.42
CA SER A 99 6.21 20.24 10.43
C SER A 99 5.09 19.33 9.95
N LEU A 100 4.08 19.89 9.28
CA LEU A 100 3.02 19.13 8.62
C LEU A 100 3.61 18.14 7.60
N LEU A 101 4.58 18.56 6.79
CA LEU A 101 5.26 17.65 5.85
C LEU A 101 5.94 16.48 6.53
N THR A 102 6.58 16.68 7.68
CA THR A 102 7.20 15.57 8.41
C THR A 102 6.19 14.67 9.09
N ILE A 103 5.10 15.22 9.63
CA ILE A 103 4.03 14.40 10.19
C ILE A 103 3.39 13.57 9.06
N ALA A 104 3.19 14.17 7.88
CA ALA A 104 2.68 13.50 6.69
C ALA A 104 3.62 12.41 6.14
N ALA A 105 4.93 12.65 6.21
CA ALA A 105 5.95 11.70 5.75
C ALA A 105 6.25 10.60 6.77
N GLN A 106 5.87 10.79 8.05
CA GLN A 106 6.02 9.75 9.07
C GLN A 106 5.13 8.57 8.73
N LYS A 107 5.67 7.37 8.97
CA LYS A 107 4.98 6.15 8.56
C LYS A 107 3.57 6.09 9.16
N PRO A 108 2.59 5.70 8.33
CA PRO A 108 1.32 5.22 8.82
C PRO A 108 1.55 3.90 9.58
N SER A 109 1.90 3.97 10.87
CA SER A 109 1.86 2.78 11.73
C SER A 109 0.41 2.30 11.78
N THR A 110 0.18 0.98 11.80
CA THR A 110 -1.11 0.30 11.63
C THR A 110 -2.21 0.70 12.64
N THR A 111 -1.85 1.45 13.68
CA THR A 111 -2.79 2.04 14.67
C THR A 111 -2.85 3.57 14.59
N ALA A 112 -1.93 4.20 13.84
CA ALA A 112 -1.65 5.63 13.88
C ALA A 112 -2.07 6.41 12.62
N ILE A 113 -2.61 5.74 11.59
CA ILE A 113 -3.15 6.40 10.38
C ILE A 113 -4.32 7.31 10.76
N GLU A 114 -5.21 6.80 11.60
CA GLU A 114 -6.37 7.58 12.07
C GLU A 114 -5.98 8.59 13.16
N THR A 115 -4.89 8.35 13.91
CA THR A 115 -4.52 9.22 15.03
C THR A 115 -3.61 10.37 14.61
N ASN A 116 -2.60 10.16 13.78
CA ASN A 116 -1.61 11.20 13.45
C ASN A 116 -2.14 12.25 12.47
N LEU A 117 -3.09 11.89 11.61
CA LEU A 117 -3.70 12.78 10.62
C LEU A 117 -5.11 13.26 11.03
N SER A 118 -5.47 13.06 12.31
CA SER A 118 -6.67 13.63 12.89
C SER A 118 -6.47 15.13 13.13
N TYR A 119 -7.56 15.91 13.05
CA TYR A 119 -7.53 17.34 13.33
C TYR A 119 -7.00 17.63 14.74
N THR A 120 -7.38 16.81 15.73
CA THR A 120 -6.95 16.99 17.12
C THR A 120 -5.45 16.78 17.31
N ALA A 121 -4.88 15.73 16.70
CA ALA A 121 -3.44 15.50 16.76
C ALA A 121 -2.66 16.58 16.00
N LEU A 122 -3.12 16.97 14.81
CA LEU A 122 -2.48 18.02 14.03
C LEU A 122 -2.53 19.38 14.76
N CYS A 123 -3.68 19.76 15.33
CA CYS A 123 -3.79 20.98 16.13
C CYS A 123 -2.90 20.94 17.37
N ALA A 124 -2.79 19.81 18.06
CA ALA A 124 -1.92 19.66 19.22
C ALA A 124 -0.43 19.80 18.86
N ARG A 125 0.02 19.17 17.76
CA ARG A 125 1.43 19.20 17.35
C ARG A 125 1.85 20.52 16.69
N LEU A 126 0.93 21.19 16.00
CA LEU A 126 1.18 22.47 15.32
C LEU A 126 0.83 23.69 16.19
N ASP A 127 0.27 23.46 17.38
CA ASP A 127 -0.19 24.49 18.31
C ASP A 127 -1.15 25.47 17.64
N LEU A 128 -2.26 24.92 17.12
CA LEU A 128 -3.33 25.69 16.47
C LEU A 128 -4.55 25.72 17.40
N GLU A 129 -5.14 26.90 17.57
CA GLU A 129 -6.30 27.10 18.43
C GLU A 129 -7.60 26.64 17.77
N SER A 130 -7.71 26.83 16.45
CA SER A 130 -8.92 26.52 15.68
C SER A 130 -8.67 25.47 14.59
N PRO A 131 -9.63 24.54 14.37
CA PRO A 131 -9.58 23.64 13.21
C PRO A 131 -9.65 24.40 11.87
N ILE A 132 -10.21 25.62 11.84
CA ILE A 132 -10.24 26.46 10.63
C ILE A 132 -8.82 26.89 10.24
N ASP A 133 -7.96 27.18 11.21
CA ASP A 133 -6.58 27.58 10.95
C ASP A 133 -5.77 26.40 10.38
N LEU A 134 -6.08 25.18 10.82
CA LEU A 134 -5.52 23.96 10.25
C LEU A 134 -5.95 23.82 8.78
N GLU A 135 -7.23 24.01 8.46
CA GLU A 135 -7.73 23.94 7.09
C GLU A 135 -7.08 24.98 6.18
N HIS A 136 -6.90 26.21 6.68
CA HIS A 136 -6.20 27.26 5.95
C HIS A 136 -4.73 26.90 5.71
N LEU A 137 -4.05 26.33 6.71
CA LEU A 137 -2.66 25.90 6.59
C LEU A 137 -2.49 24.74 5.60
N VAL A 138 -3.38 23.74 5.65
CA VAL A 138 -3.39 22.62 4.71
C VAL A 138 -3.68 23.12 3.29
N THR A 139 -4.62 24.05 3.14
CA THR A 139 -4.94 24.68 1.86
C THR A 139 -3.73 25.44 1.32
N GLN A 140 -3.02 26.20 2.16
CA GLN A 140 -1.78 26.86 1.79
C GLN A 140 -0.67 25.86 1.41
N ALA A 141 -0.59 24.71 2.07
CA ALA A 141 0.35 23.65 1.71
C ALA A 141 0.02 23.06 0.32
N ILE A 142 -1.26 22.89 0.00
CA ILE A 142 -1.73 22.44 -1.32
C ILE A 142 -1.40 23.48 -2.40
N TYR A 143 -1.67 24.76 -2.15
CA TYR A 143 -1.38 25.84 -3.11
C TYR A 143 0.11 26.04 -3.39
N ASN A 144 0.97 25.68 -2.44
CA ASN A 144 2.43 25.71 -2.62
C ASN A 144 2.99 24.39 -3.15
N ASP A 145 2.13 23.48 -3.60
CA ASP A 145 2.47 22.15 -4.14
C ASP A 145 3.32 21.30 -3.17
N LEU A 146 3.16 21.53 -1.85
CA LEU A 146 3.90 20.81 -0.81
C LEU A 146 3.28 19.45 -0.50
N ILE A 147 1.95 19.38 -0.51
CA ILE A 147 1.18 18.15 -0.29
C ILE A 147 0.05 18.04 -1.30
N SER A 148 -0.26 16.82 -1.70
CA SER A 148 -1.52 16.48 -2.34
C SER A 148 -2.40 15.80 -1.29
N ALA A 149 -3.38 16.52 -0.76
CA ALA A 149 -4.24 16.03 0.30
C ALA A 149 -5.71 16.37 0.04
N THR A 150 -6.60 15.55 0.57
CA THR A 150 -8.04 15.81 0.62
C THR A 150 -8.46 15.98 2.08
N LEU A 151 -9.16 17.08 2.37
CA LEU A 151 -9.69 17.35 3.70
C LEU A 151 -11.05 16.64 3.84
N ASN A 152 -11.24 15.94 4.95
CA ASN A 152 -12.54 15.39 5.32
C ASN A 152 -13.00 16.00 6.66
N PRO A 153 -13.71 17.14 6.62
CA PRO A 153 -14.21 17.79 7.83
C PRO A 153 -15.21 16.93 8.61
N ALA A 154 -15.97 16.05 7.94
CA ALA A 154 -16.95 15.20 8.61
C ALA A 154 -16.30 14.11 9.47
N ALA A 155 -15.20 13.52 8.99
CA ALA A 155 -14.41 12.55 9.73
C ALA A 155 -13.28 13.18 10.56
N GLN A 156 -13.12 14.52 10.54
CA GLN A 156 -12.05 15.25 11.23
C GLN A 156 -10.65 14.69 10.91
N THR A 157 -10.42 14.31 9.64
CA THR A 157 -9.18 13.69 9.18
C THR A 157 -8.69 14.33 7.88
N VAL A 158 -7.38 14.39 7.72
CA VAL A 158 -6.72 14.84 6.49
C VAL A 158 -6.12 13.63 5.79
N VAL A 159 -6.59 13.31 4.59
CA VAL A 159 -6.04 12.19 3.80
C VAL A 159 -4.96 12.73 2.89
N ILE A 160 -3.71 12.32 3.12
CA ILE A 160 -2.56 12.79 2.35
C ILE A 160 -2.19 11.71 1.33
N THR A 161 -2.29 12.04 0.05
CA THR A 161 -2.01 11.15 -1.08
C THR A 161 -0.53 11.19 -1.46
N SER A 162 0.08 12.37 -1.42
CA SER A 162 1.49 12.55 -1.78
C SER A 162 2.10 13.72 -1.00
N VAL A 163 3.39 13.61 -0.71
CA VAL A 163 4.20 14.61 0.00
C VAL A 163 5.36 14.98 -0.91
N ALA A 164 5.57 16.28 -1.15
CA ALA A 164 6.68 16.75 -1.97
C ALA A 164 8.03 16.52 -1.25
N PRO A 165 9.08 16.08 -1.96
CA PRO A 165 10.41 15.83 -1.39
C PRO A 165 11.18 17.16 -1.23
N LEU A 166 10.59 18.11 -0.53
CA LEU A 166 11.10 19.49 -0.39
C LEU A 166 11.66 19.78 1.00
N ARG A 167 11.71 18.77 1.87
CA ARG A 167 12.28 18.87 3.21
C ARG A 167 13.66 18.22 3.26
N ASP A 168 14.57 18.82 4.04
CA ASP A 168 15.92 18.32 4.17
C ASP A 168 15.99 17.02 4.98
N LEU A 169 16.96 16.20 4.63
CA LEU A 169 17.27 14.97 5.32
C LEU A 169 18.25 15.23 6.45
N ALA A 170 17.93 14.72 7.65
CA ALA A 170 18.88 14.71 8.75
C ALA A 170 20.12 13.87 8.40
N PRO A 171 21.33 14.26 8.84
CA PRO A 171 22.53 13.46 8.63
C PRO A 171 22.35 12.08 9.28
N GLY A 172 22.55 11.02 8.49
CA GLY A 172 22.38 9.63 8.94
C GLY A 172 21.04 8.96 8.54
N SER A 173 20.05 9.73 8.08
CA SER A 173 18.73 9.20 7.66
C SER A 173 18.77 8.26 6.44
N VAL A 174 19.86 8.26 5.68
CA VAL A 174 20.07 7.36 4.53
C VAL A 174 20.11 5.89 4.96
N ALA A 175 20.71 5.59 6.11
CA ALA A 175 20.75 4.23 6.63
C ALA A 175 19.34 3.70 6.96
N ASP A 176 18.50 4.55 7.56
CA ASP A 176 17.12 4.22 7.89
C ASP A 176 16.28 3.99 6.62
N MET A 177 16.50 4.79 5.57
CA MET A 177 15.84 4.61 4.26
C MET A 177 16.24 3.28 3.62
N ILE A 178 17.52 2.91 3.65
CA ILE A 178 18.00 1.62 3.12
C ILE A 178 17.38 0.46 3.91
N ALA A 179 17.39 0.56 5.25
CA ALA A 179 16.79 -0.44 6.11
C ALA A 179 15.30 -0.62 5.78
N GLU A 180 14.56 0.47 5.54
CA GLU A 180 13.14 0.35 5.20
C GLU A 180 12.89 -0.24 3.82
N LEU A 181 13.69 0.15 2.82
CA LEU A 181 13.58 -0.44 1.48
C LEU A 181 13.88 -1.94 1.51
N SER A 182 14.86 -2.37 2.32
CA SER A 182 15.17 -3.79 2.51
C SER A 182 14.07 -4.54 3.25
N ALA A 183 13.42 -3.91 4.23
CA ALA A 183 12.28 -4.49 4.93
C ALA A 183 11.08 -4.61 3.99
N TRP A 184 10.86 -3.64 3.11
CA TRP A 184 9.79 -3.69 2.10
C TRP A 184 10.06 -4.74 1.03
N SER A 185 11.28 -4.84 0.50
CA SER A 185 11.64 -5.91 -0.44
C SER A 185 11.46 -7.29 0.19
N GLY A 186 11.88 -7.46 1.45
CA GLY A 186 11.66 -8.71 2.19
C GLY A 186 10.18 -9.05 2.40
N ARG A 187 9.30 -8.05 2.59
CA ARG A 187 7.85 -8.26 2.61
C ARG A 187 7.32 -8.71 1.25
N CYS A 188 7.78 -8.09 0.15
CA CYS A 188 7.40 -8.50 -1.20
C CYS A 188 7.85 -9.94 -1.50
N ASP A 189 9.07 -10.31 -1.13
CA ASP A 189 9.58 -11.68 -1.30
C ASP A 189 8.77 -12.69 -0.47
N GLY A 190 8.39 -12.32 0.76
CA GLY A 190 7.51 -13.15 1.60
C GLY A 190 6.13 -13.38 0.96
N VAL A 191 5.49 -12.33 0.45
CA VAL A 191 4.19 -12.45 -0.25
C VAL A 191 4.32 -13.29 -1.51
N LEU A 192 5.41 -13.15 -2.27
CA LEU A 192 5.66 -14.00 -3.45
C LEU A 192 5.83 -15.47 -3.06
N ALA A 193 6.59 -15.77 -2.00
CA ALA A 193 6.77 -17.12 -1.50
C ALA A 193 5.44 -17.73 -1.02
N ASP A 194 4.60 -16.96 -0.33
CA ASP A 194 3.27 -17.40 0.09
C ASP A 194 2.36 -17.71 -1.10
N LEU A 195 2.38 -16.87 -2.14
CA LEU A 195 1.63 -17.12 -3.38
C LEU A 195 2.11 -18.39 -4.10
N GLU A 196 3.43 -18.62 -4.16
CA GLU A 196 4.00 -19.84 -4.75
C GLU A 196 3.57 -21.09 -3.97
N GLN A 197 3.54 -21.02 -2.63
CA GLN A 197 3.05 -22.11 -1.80
C GLN A 197 1.56 -22.38 -2.02
N GLU A 198 0.72 -21.35 -2.11
CA GLU A 198 -0.71 -21.52 -2.40
C GLU A 198 -0.94 -22.11 -3.80
N ILE A 199 -0.17 -21.69 -4.82
CA ILE A 199 -0.21 -22.29 -6.15
C ILE A 199 0.16 -23.78 -6.09
N ALA A 200 1.20 -24.14 -5.33
CA ALA A 200 1.61 -25.53 -5.16
C ALA A 200 0.53 -26.36 -4.46
N LYS A 201 -0.11 -25.83 -3.40
CA LYS A 201 -1.24 -26.48 -2.71
C LYS A 201 -2.43 -26.70 -3.65
N VAL A 202 -2.79 -25.70 -4.45
CA VAL A 202 -3.89 -25.81 -5.43
C VAL A 202 -3.56 -26.85 -6.50
N LYS A 203 -2.34 -26.85 -7.05
CA LYS A 203 -1.88 -27.85 -8.03
C LYS A 203 -1.90 -29.27 -7.44
N ALA A 204 -1.42 -29.45 -6.21
CA ALA A 204 -1.44 -30.75 -5.53
C ALA A 204 -2.88 -31.24 -5.25
N SER A 205 -3.76 -30.33 -4.81
CA SER A 205 -5.19 -30.62 -4.62
C SER A 205 -5.87 -31.01 -5.93
N ALA A 206 -5.59 -30.29 -7.03
CA ALA A 206 -6.09 -30.62 -8.37
C ALA A 206 -5.62 -32.00 -8.84
N LYS A 207 -4.33 -32.31 -8.70
CA LYS A 207 -3.78 -33.64 -9.04
C LYS A 207 -4.43 -34.75 -8.19
N ARG A 208 -4.65 -34.50 -6.90
CA ARG A 208 -5.33 -35.45 -6.00
C ARG A 208 -6.79 -35.65 -6.37
N ARG A 209 -7.51 -34.61 -6.80
CA ARG A 209 -8.89 -34.71 -7.29
C ARG A 209 -8.95 -35.53 -8.58
N HIS A 210 -8.11 -35.20 -9.56
CA HIS A 210 -8.02 -35.95 -10.81
C HIS A 210 -7.71 -37.44 -10.57
N ALA A 211 -6.73 -37.75 -9.72
CA ALA A 211 -6.41 -39.14 -9.38
C ALA A 211 -7.56 -39.89 -8.69
N ARG A 212 -8.40 -39.20 -7.91
CA ARG A 212 -9.60 -39.78 -7.29
C ARG A 212 -10.71 -40.00 -8.31
N GLU A 213 -10.94 -39.05 -9.20
CA GLU A 213 -11.94 -39.16 -10.28
C GLU A 213 -11.59 -40.32 -11.21
N VAL A 214 -10.34 -40.42 -11.66
CA VAL A 214 -9.87 -41.55 -12.50
C VAL A 214 -10.02 -42.89 -11.79
N LYS A 215 -9.71 -42.97 -10.48
CA LYS A 215 -9.92 -44.21 -9.70
C LYS A 215 -11.41 -44.54 -9.57
N ALA A 216 -12.26 -43.56 -9.33
CA ALA A 216 -13.70 -43.75 -9.22
C ALA A 216 -14.32 -44.18 -10.56
N GLU A 217 -13.87 -43.60 -11.68
CA GLU A 217 -14.29 -43.99 -13.02
C GLU A 217 -13.85 -45.43 -13.35
N LYS A 218 -12.60 -45.80 -13.06
CA LYS A 218 -12.13 -47.19 -13.21
C LYS A 218 -12.93 -48.18 -12.36
N GLN A 219 -13.29 -47.81 -11.12
CA GLN A 219 -14.14 -48.65 -10.26
C GLN A 219 -15.57 -48.77 -10.79
N ARG A 220 -16.15 -47.70 -11.35
CA ARG A 220 -17.47 -47.73 -11.98
C ARG A 220 -17.47 -48.60 -13.25
N ALA A 221 -16.48 -48.43 -14.12
CA ALA A 221 -16.33 -49.25 -15.31
C ALA A 221 -16.13 -50.75 -14.99
N ALA A 222 -15.39 -51.07 -13.91
CA ALA A 222 -15.24 -52.45 -13.44
C ALA A 222 -16.53 -53.05 -12.87
N ALA A 223 -17.35 -52.25 -12.18
CA ALA A 223 -18.66 -52.67 -11.69
C ALA A 223 -19.65 -52.94 -12.83
N GLU A 224 -19.69 -52.06 -13.84
CA GLU A 224 -20.54 -52.22 -15.03
C GLU A 224 -20.08 -53.37 -15.94
N GLY A 225 -18.79 -53.68 -15.98
CA GLY A 225 -18.24 -54.84 -16.69
C GLY A 225 -18.54 -56.20 -16.00
N GLY A 226 -18.65 -56.20 -14.67
CA GLY A 226 -18.97 -57.40 -13.88
C GLY A 226 -20.42 -57.90 -14.06
N GLU A 227 -21.37 -57.00 -14.31
CA GLU A 227 -22.77 -57.38 -14.53
C GLU A 227 -23.01 -58.07 -15.88
N LYS A 228 -22.14 -57.86 -16.88
CA LYS A 228 -22.23 -58.56 -18.18
C LYS A 228 -21.62 -59.97 -18.18
N SER A 229 -20.85 -60.34 -17.16
CA SER A 229 -20.22 -61.68 -17.06
C SER A 229 -21.02 -62.67 -16.19
N GLY A 230 -22.13 -62.23 -15.57
CA GLY A 230 -22.94 -63.04 -14.63
C GLY A 230 -24.04 -63.91 -15.24
N LEU A 231 -24.22 -63.93 -16.57
CA LEU A 231 -25.30 -64.66 -17.26
C LEU A 231 -24.79 -65.68 -18.30
N SER A 232 -23.73 -66.43 -18.01
CA SER A 232 -23.42 -67.64 -18.77
C SER A 232 -22.54 -68.57 -17.94
N GLY A 233 -23.15 -69.55 -17.26
CA GLY A 233 -22.37 -70.51 -16.47
C GLY A 233 -23.13 -71.33 -15.44
N ILE A 234 -24.38 -71.73 -15.73
CA ILE A 234 -25.02 -72.83 -15.01
C ILE A 234 -25.36 -73.88 -16.06
N LEU A 235 -24.57 -74.97 -16.10
CA LEU A 235 -25.02 -76.36 -16.11
C LEU A 235 -23.85 -77.33 -16.45
N ASN A 236 -23.58 -78.20 -15.47
CA ASN A 236 -23.40 -79.65 -15.61
C ASN A 236 -22.00 -80.28 -15.44
N GLU A 237 -22.02 -81.29 -14.58
CA GLU A 237 -20.95 -82.16 -14.10
C GLU A 237 -20.37 -83.09 -15.18
N SER A 238 -19.07 -83.40 -15.11
CA SER A 238 -18.60 -84.77 -14.80
C SER A 238 -17.09 -84.97 -15.02
N LYS A 239 -16.53 -85.78 -14.10
CA LYS A 239 -15.33 -86.63 -14.20
C LYS A 239 -13.94 -85.96 -14.20
N GLY A 240 -13.28 -86.13 -13.05
CA GLY A 240 -12.13 -87.03 -12.98
C GLY A 240 -10.75 -86.39 -12.88
N GLY A 241 -10.18 -86.47 -11.66
CA GLY A 241 -8.77 -86.87 -11.52
C GLY A 241 -7.77 -85.81 -11.06
N ARG A 242 -7.19 -86.12 -9.90
CA ARG A 242 -5.82 -85.84 -9.42
C ARG A 242 -5.54 -84.51 -8.71
N THR A 243 -5.28 -84.71 -7.43
CA THR A 243 -4.51 -83.91 -6.46
C THR A 243 -3.21 -83.31 -7.02
N LEU A 244 -2.93 -82.05 -6.69
CA LEU A 244 -1.67 -81.66 -6.07
C LEU A 244 -1.79 -80.32 -5.32
N ARG A 245 -1.13 -80.29 -4.16
CA ARG A 245 -1.00 -79.24 -3.16
C ARG A 245 0.10 -78.24 -3.56
N GLY A 246 -0.09 -76.95 -3.27
CA GLY A 246 0.98 -75.93 -3.26
C GLY A 246 0.39 -74.51 -3.25
N LEU A 247 0.34 -73.82 -2.10
CA LEU A 247 1.37 -72.90 -1.58
C LEU A 247 1.59 -71.64 -2.43
N ALA A 248 0.99 -70.55 -1.94
CA ALA A 248 1.44 -69.15 -1.91
C ALA A 248 2.35 -68.61 -3.02
N LYS A 249 1.91 -67.51 -3.67
CA LYS A 249 2.73 -66.28 -3.72
C LYS A 249 1.88 -65.05 -4.05
N LYS A 250 1.86 -64.11 -3.11
CA LYS A 250 1.44 -62.72 -3.28
C LYS A 250 2.59 -62.03 -4.02
N GLY A 251 2.36 -61.60 -5.25
CA GLY A 251 3.26 -60.79 -6.06
C GLY A 251 2.65 -59.41 -6.23
N ASP A 252 3.27 -58.44 -5.57
CA ASP A 252 3.07 -57.01 -5.76
C ASP A 252 3.66 -56.66 -7.12
N GLU A 253 2.85 -56.28 -8.10
CA GLU A 253 3.32 -55.76 -9.38
C GLU A 253 2.96 -54.28 -9.46
N GLU A 254 3.98 -53.45 -9.29
CA GLU A 254 4.04 -52.06 -9.74
C GLU A 254 3.64 -52.01 -11.22
N ILE A 255 2.43 -51.53 -11.50
CA ILE A 255 2.04 -51.20 -12.87
C ILE A 255 2.65 -49.83 -13.18
N GLU A 256 3.79 -49.91 -13.87
CA GLU A 256 4.44 -48.83 -14.60
C GLU A 256 3.43 -48.17 -15.54
N TYR A 257 3.24 -46.86 -15.39
CA TYR A 257 2.33 -46.07 -16.20
C TYR A 257 3.00 -45.79 -17.55
N GLU A 258 2.74 -46.62 -18.55
CA GLU A 258 2.96 -46.22 -19.94
C GLU A 258 1.76 -45.39 -20.43
N ASP A 259 2.10 -44.13 -20.66
CA ASP A 259 1.31 -43.11 -21.33
C ASP A 259 1.16 -43.51 -22.82
N ALA A 260 -0.04 -43.90 -23.23
CA ALA A 260 -0.34 -44.16 -24.64
C ALA A 260 -1.83 -43.95 -24.90
N MET A 261 -2.28 -42.69 -24.99
CA MET A 261 -3.41 -42.29 -25.84
C MET A 261 -3.27 -40.82 -26.26
N GLU A 262 -2.25 -40.52 -27.07
CA GLU A 262 -2.34 -39.50 -28.11
C GLU A 262 -2.47 -40.20 -29.47
N LEU A 263 -3.49 -39.80 -30.25
CA LEU A 263 -3.74 -39.92 -31.71
C LEU A 263 -5.28 -40.01 -31.89
N ASP A 264 -5.98 -39.28 -32.76
CA ASP A 264 -5.65 -38.53 -33.98
C ASP A 264 -6.87 -37.59 -34.24
N GLY A 265 -6.74 -36.31 -34.57
CA GLY A 265 -6.52 -35.85 -35.94
C GLY A 265 -7.75 -35.98 -36.84
N GLY A 266 -8.73 -35.08 -36.69
CA GLY A 266 -9.92 -34.99 -37.53
C GLY A 266 -10.02 -33.63 -38.22
N SER A 267 -9.31 -33.48 -39.34
CA SER A 267 -9.49 -32.37 -40.29
C SER A 267 -10.92 -32.35 -40.85
N GLY A 268 -11.63 -31.24 -40.68
CA GLY A 268 -12.96 -31.02 -41.24
C GLY A 268 -13.19 -29.55 -41.53
N ALA A 269 -12.61 -29.04 -42.61
CA ALA A 269 -12.97 -27.76 -43.19
C ALA A 269 -14.39 -27.86 -43.80
N GLY A 270 -15.25 -26.88 -43.49
CA GLY A 270 -16.60 -26.81 -44.04
C GLY A 270 -17.35 -25.58 -43.57
N GLY A 271 -16.98 -24.41 -44.09
CA GLY A 271 -17.85 -23.24 -44.05
C GLY A 271 -19.00 -23.38 -45.07
N LEU A 272 -20.16 -22.80 -44.74
CA LEU A 272 -21.03 -21.96 -45.59
C LEU A 272 -22.48 -21.96 -45.08
N GLY A 273 -23.03 -20.76 -44.88
CA GLY A 273 -24.45 -20.39 -45.08
C GLY A 273 -25.47 -20.94 -44.08
N GLY A 274 -26.42 -20.21 -43.51
CA GLY A 274 -27.07 -18.97 -43.95
C GLY A 274 -28.60 -19.14 -43.78
N GLY A 275 -29.25 -18.16 -43.14
CA GLY A 275 -30.72 -17.99 -43.11
C GLY A 275 -31.40 -18.55 -41.85
N GLY A 276 -32.16 -17.83 -41.03
CA GLY A 276 -32.83 -16.54 -41.21
C GLY A 276 -34.33 -16.71 -41.50
N LYS A 277 -35.16 -16.73 -40.43
CA LYS A 277 -36.57 -16.24 -40.38
C LYS A 277 -37.10 -16.45 -38.95
N LYS A 278 -37.20 -15.40 -38.12
CA LYS A 278 -38.31 -14.44 -37.96
C LYS A 278 -39.68 -15.07 -37.69
N ARG A 279 -40.21 -14.79 -36.49
CA ARG A 279 -41.56 -14.28 -36.15
C ARG A 279 -41.58 -14.03 -34.62
N SER A 280 -41.62 -12.80 -34.10
CA SER A 280 -42.59 -11.68 -34.20
C SER A 280 -43.57 -11.66 -33.03
N ALA A 281 -43.85 -10.43 -32.57
CA ALA A 281 -44.81 -9.94 -31.56
C ALA A 281 -44.29 -10.02 -30.11
N GLY A 282 -43.96 -8.91 -29.40
CA GLY A 282 -44.62 -7.60 -29.36
C GLY A 282 -45.73 -7.66 -28.30
N GLY A 283 -45.85 -6.81 -27.29
CA GLY A 283 -45.16 -5.59 -26.86
C GLY A 283 -45.95 -4.99 -25.68
N GLY A 284 -45.44 -3.92 -25.07
CA GLY A 284 -46.19 -3.00 -24.20
C GLY A 284 -46.12 -3.33 -22.70
N SER A 285 -45.34 -2.56 -21.92
CA SER A 285 -45.77 -1.31 -21.22
C SER A 285 -46.70 -1.63 -20.04
N GLY A 286 -46.46 -1.27 -18.78
CA GLY A 286 -45.74 -0.17 -18.17
C GLY A 286 -46.64 0.35 -17.04
N MET A 287 -46.16 0.44 -15.80
CA MET A 287 -46.74 1.22 -14.68
C MET A 287 -45.76 1.10 -13.48
N SER A 288 -45.03 2.14 -13.07
CA SER A 288 -45.37 3.07 -11.96
C SER A 288 -45.80 2.33 -10.69
N GLY A 289 -45.30 2.54 -9.47
CA GLY A 289 -44.41 3.51 -8.85
C GLY A 289 -44.59 3.40 -7.31
N ALA A 290 -43.54 3.73 -6.57
CA ALA A 290 -43.43 4.21 -5.17
C ALA A 290 -44.39 3.77 -4.03
N LEU A 291 -43.76 3.52 -2.85
CA LEU A 291 -44.10 3.83 -1.43
C LEU A 291 -43.86 2.61 -0.53
N ALA A 292 -42.75 2.52 0.21
CA ALA A 292 -42.42 3.21 1.46
C ALA A 292 -43.19 2.70 2.70
N GLY A 293 -42.43 2.16 3.66
CA GLY A 293 -42.53 2.58 5.07
C GLY A 293 -43.18 1.64 6.09
N MET A 294 -42.43 1.42 7.19
CA MET A 294 -42.87 1.06 8.55
C MET A 294 -43.40 -0.39 8.76
N MET A 295 -43.10 -1.12 9.83
CA MET A 295 -42.74 -0.74 11.19
C MET A 295 -42.18 -1.99 11.92
N GLY A 296 -40.93 -1.94 12.37
CA GLY A 296 -40.37 -2.90 13.33
C GLY A 296 -40.11 -2.16 14.63
N LYS A 297 -40.69 -2.60 15.75
CA LYS A 297 -40.40 -2.04 17.07
C LYS A 297 -40.32 -3.17 18.10
N SER A 298 -39.08 -3.48 18.47
CA SER A 298 -38.66 -4.33 19.57
C SER A 298 -38.41 -3.51 20.83
N SER A 299 -38.72 -4.10 21.99
CA SER A 299 -38.19 -3.84 23.35
C SER A 299 -38.32 -2.41 23.91
N GLY A 300 -38.56 -2.18 25.19
CA GLY A 300 -38.35 -2.98 26.39
C GLY A 300 -37.72 -2.06 27.44
N ASN A 301 -38.22 -2.14 28.68
CA ASN A 301 -37.68 -1.55 29.92
C ASN A 301 -37.68 -0.01 30.00
N GLY A 302 -38.04 0.68 31.07
CA GLY A 302 -38.10 0.35 32.50
C GLY A 302 -37.51 1.56 33.24
N GLY A 303 -38.21 2.11 34.23
CA GLY A 303 -37.64 3.13 35.13
C GLY A 303 -38.54 4.33 35.42
N ARG A 304 -39.44 4.18 36.39
CA ARG A 304 -39.50 5.00 37.61
C ARG A 304 -40.52 4.42 38.59
#